data_AF-A0A940H2P0-F1
#
_entry.id   AF-A0A940H2P0-F1
#
_cell.length_a   1.000
_cell.length_b   1.000
_cell.length_c   1.000
_cell.angle_alpha   90.00
_cell.angle_beta   90.00
_cell.angle_gamma   90.00
#
_symmetry.space_group_name_H-M   'P 1'
#
loop_
_entity.id
_entity.type
_entity.pdbx_description
1 polymer ?
#
loop_
_entity_poly.entity_id
_entity_poly.type
_entity_poly.pdbx_seq_one_letter_code
_entity_poly.pdbx_strand_id
1 'polypeptide(L)'
;MAAQEPRPGEMMQRVGLGAGLAIGMGVGVAMGVAFDNMGLGIGIGVAIGAGVMVAFTAAGRRLSDDARRAEEERRASEAAGGQHSEADEQRNGDGTDADRRSDPSS
;
A
#
# COMPACT_ATOMS: atom_id res chain seq x y z
N MET A 1 24.43 3.48 12.69
CA MET A 1 23.66 4.59 12.09
C MET A 1 22.63 3.96 11.19
N ALA A 2 21.42 3.70 11.71
CA ALA A 2 20.40 2.97 10.97
C ALA A 2 19.87 3.89 9.86
N ALA A 3 20.14 3.53 8.60
CA ALA A 3 19.50 4.16 7.46
C ALA A 3 17.99 3.91 7.60
N GLN A 4 17.24 4.96 7.87
CA GLN A 4 15.79 4.92 7.89
C GLN A 4 15.32 4.69 6.46
N GLU A 5 14.89 3.47 6.18
CA GLU A 5 14.20 3.12 4.95
C GLU A 5 12.92 3.96 4.85
N PRO A 6 12.74 4.76 3.79
CA PRO A 6 11.55 5.57 3.62
C PRO A 6 10.33 4.65 3.48
N ARG A 7 9.37 4.79 4.39
CA ARG A 7 8.17 3.94 4.43
C ARG A 7 7.34 4.15 3.16
N PRO A 8 6.90 3.09 2.46
CA PRO A 8 6.20 3.16 1.17
C PRO A 8 4.96 4.09 1.15
N GLY A 9 4.31 4.32 2.30
CA GLY A 9 3.15 5.23 2.40
C GLY A 9 3.49 6.72 2.31
N GLU A 10 4.74 7.12 2.57
CA GLU A 10 5.12 8.54 2.65
C GLU A 10 5.38 9.16 1.28
N MET A 11 5.79 8.34 0.30
CA MET A 11 6.01 8.78 -1.07
C MET A 11 4.69 9.17 -1.77
N MET A 12 3.63 8.40 -1.55
CA MET A 12 2.32 8.63 -2.18
C MET A 12 1.69 9.96 -1.72
N GLN A 13 1.91 10.34 -0.46
CA GLN A 13 1.36 11.55 0.12
C GLN A 13 2.00 12.83 -0.46
N ARG A 14 3.30 12.77 -0.78
CA ARG A 14 4.04 13.87 -1.41
C ARG A 14 3.60 14.11 -2.85
N VAL A 15 3.25 13.04 -3.58
CA VAL A 15 2.77 13.13 -4.97
C VAL A 15 1.40 13.82 -5.03
N GLY A 16 0.49 13.53 -4.10
CA GLY A 16 -0.83 14.17 -4.04
C GLY A 16 -0.77 15.69 -3.79
N LEU A 17 0.16 16.13 -2.94
CA LEU A 17 0.44 17.55 -2.68
C LEU A 17 1.01 18.26 -3.92
N GLY A 18 1.97 17.65 -4.61
CA GLY A 18 2.56 18.25 -5.82
C GLY A 18 1.58 18.33 -6.99
N ALA A 19 0.78 17.28 -7.19
CA ALA A 19 -0.14 17.19 -8.32
C ALA A 19 -1.27 18.25 -8.26
N GLY A 20 -1.86 18.48 -7.09
CA GLY A 20 -2.93 19.47 -6.93
C GLY A 20 -2.47 20.90 -7.26
N LEU A 21 -1.26 21.26 -6.81
CA LEU A 21 -0.68 22.58 -7.09
C LEU A 21 -0.32 22.73 -8.58
N ALA A 22 0.26 21.69 -9.21
CA ALA A 22 0.62 21.73 -10.62
C ALA A 22 -0.60 21.91 -11.54
N ILE A 23 -1.68 21.18 -11.27
CA ILE A 23 -2.94 21.31 -12.01
C ILE A 23 -3.55 22.69 -11.79
N GLY A 24 -3.63 23.13 -10.52
CA GLY A 24 -4.18 24.45 -10.17
C GLY A 24 -3.42 25.59 -10.84
N MET A 25 -2.08 25.55 -10.85
CA MET A 25 -1.26 26.57 -11.50
C MET A 25 -1.39 26.55 -13.02
N GLY A 26 -1.41 25.38 -13.67
CA GLY A 26 -1.60 25.30 -15.12
C GLY A 26 -2.91 25.93 -15.58
N VAL A 27 -4.02 25.61 -14.88
CA VAL A 27 -5.34 26.18 -15.16
C VAL A 27 -5.41 27.66 -14.81
N GLY A 28 -4.87 28.05 -13.65
CA GLY A 28 -4.88 29.43 -13.17
C GLY A 28 -4.10 30.39 -14.07
N VAL A 29 -2.92 29.98 -14.53
CA VAL A 29 -2.10 30.79 -15.46
C VAL A 29 -2.82 30.93 -16.80
N ALA A 30 -3.41 29.85 -17.33
CA ALA A 30 -4.17 29.91 -18.59
C ALA A 30 -5.37 30.86 -18.48
N MET A 31 -6.13 30.81 -17.37
CA MET A 31 -7.23 31.75 -17.09
C MET A 31 -6.74 33.18 -16.90
N GLY A 32 -5.59 33.37 -16.23
CA GLY A 32 -4.98 34.68 -16.04
C GLY A 32 -4.60 35.36 -17.35
N VAL A 33 -4.06 34.59 -18.30
CA VAL A 33 -3.78 35.06 -19.67
C VAL A 33 -5.09 35.36 -20.42
N ALA A 34 -6.10 34.49 -20.30
CA ALA A 34 -7.37 34.68 -21.00
C ALA A 34 -8.13 35.94 -20.56
N PHE A 35 -8.02 36.31 -19.28
CA PHE A 35 -8.67 37.51 -18.71
C PHE A 35 -7.75 38.73 -18.63
N ASP A 36 -6.51 38.62 -19.13
CA ASP A 36 -5.47 39.66 -19.05
C ASP A 36 -5.26 40.16 -17.60
N ASN A 37 -5.49 39.28 -16.63
CA ASN A 37 -5.41 39.56 -15.21
C ASN A 37 -4.79 38.37 -14.47
N MET A 38 -3.47 38.45 -14.29
CA MET A 38 -2.69 37.43 -13.59
C MET A 38 -3.09 37.30 -12.12
N GLY A 39 -3.52 38.38 -11.46
CA GLY A 39 -3.96 38.31 -10.07
C GLY A 39 -5.21 37.43 -9.91
N LEU A 40 -6.17 37.58 -10.82
CA LEU A 40 -7.38 36.75 -10.86
C LEU A 40 -7.02 35.30 -11.23
N GLY A 41 -6.18 35.09 -12.25
CA GLY A 41 -5.76 33.76 -12.67
C GLY A 41 -5.05 32.96 -11.57
N ILE A 42 -4.09 33.58 -10.89
CA ILE A 42 -3.38 32.95 -9.76
C ILE A 42 -4.34 32.70 -8.59
N GLY A 43 -5.22 33.66 -8.26
CA GLY A 43 -6.20 33.49 -7.18
C GLY A 43 -7.13 32.30 -7.41
N ILE A 44 -7.69 32.17 -8.62
CA ILE A 44 -8.55 31.05 -9.00
C ILE A 44 -7.73 29.74 -9.06
N GLY A 45 -6.55 29.76 -9.67
CA GLY A 45 -5.69 28.59 -9.79
C GLY A 45 -5.28 27.99 -8.45
N VAL A 46 -4.90 28.84 -7.48
CA VAL A 46 -4.57 28.41 -6.12
C VAL A 46 -5.81 27.86 -5.41
N ALA A 47 -6.96 28.50 -5.55
CA ALA A 47 -8.20 28.03 -4.93
C ALA A 47 -8.61 26.64 -5.45
N ILE A 48 -8.56 26.44 -6.77
CA ILE A 48 -8.84 25.14 -7.41
C ILE A 48 -7.79 24.11 -7.00
N GLY A 49 -6.51 24.44 -7.09
CA GLY A 49 -5.41 23.53 -6.76
C GLY A 49 -5.46 23.08 -5.29
N ALA A 50 -5.77 23.99 -4.37
CA ALA A 50 -5.97 23.68 -2.96
C ALA A 50 -7.21 22.80 -2.74
N GLY A 51 -8.32 23.07 -3.43
CA GLY A 51 -9.53 22.23 -3.36
C GLY A 51 -9.29 20.80 -3.82
N VAL A 52 -8.59 20.64 -4.95
CA VAL A 52 -8.20 19.31 -5.48
C VAL A 52 -7.23 18.62 -4.52
N MET A 53 -6.24 19.33 -4.00
CA MET A 53 -5.30 18.80 -3.01
C MET A 53 -6.01 18.28 -1.75
N VAL A 54 -6.96 19.02 -1.20
CA VAL A 54 -7.75 18.60 -0.04
C VAL A 54 -8.62 17.39 -0.38
N ALA A 55 -9.26 17.38 -1.55
CA ALA A 55 -10.07 16.24 -2.00
C ALA A 55 -9.23 14.97 -2.16
N PHE A 56 -8.06 15.05 -2.80
CA PHE A 56 -7.14 13.94 -2.96
C PHE A 56 -6.52 13.49 -1.63
N THR A 57 -6.20 14.42 -0.74
CA THR A 57 -5.70 14.09 0.60
C THR A 57 -6.78 13.39 1.42
N ALA A 58 -8.02 13.86 1.37
CA ALA A 58 -9.14 13.23 2.05
C ALA A 58 -9.46 11.83 1.49
N ALA A 59 -9.43 11.66 0.16
CA ALA A 59 -9.62 10.38 -0.50
C ALA A 59 -8.46 9.40 -0.22
N GLY A 60 -7.23 9.88 -0.28
CA GLY A 60 -6.03 9.08 -0.01
C GLY A 60 -5.92 8.63 1.44
N ARG A 61 -6.39 9.43 2.41
CA ARG A 61 -6.45 9.04 3.82
C ARG A 61 -7.40 7.86 4.06
N ARG A 62 -8.58 7.85 3.43
CA ARG A 62 -9.53 6.73 3.56
C ARG A 62 -8.92 5.43 3.03
N LEU A 63 -8.30 5.49 1.85
CA LEU A 63 -7.64 4.32 1.27
C LEU A 63 -6.45 3.83 2.12
N SER A 64 -5.71 4.75 2.73
CA SER A 64 -4.60 4.43 3.63
C SER A 64 -5.07 3.80 4.94
N ASP A 65 -6.19 4.27 5.48
CA ASP A 65 -6.81 3.73 6.69
C ASP A 65 -7.40 2.33 6.44
N ASP A 66 -8.05 2.11 5.29
CA ASP A 66 -8.57 0.81 4.88
C ASP A 66 -7.42 -0.19 4.62
N ALA A 67 -6.35 0.25 3.95
CA ALA A 67 -5.16 -0.57 3.73
C ALA A 67 -4.47 -0.95 5.05
N ARG A 68 -4.40 -0.03 6.01
CA ARG A 68 -3.85 -0.30 7.35
C ARG A 68 -4.69 -1.32 8.13
N ARG A 69 -6.01 -1.21 8.08
CA ARG A 69 -6.91 -2.18 8.73
C ARG A 69 -6.78 -3.56 8.12
N ALA A 70 -6.74 -3.64 6.80
CA ALA A 70 -6.52 -4.90 6.09
C ALA A 70 -5.16 -5.54 6.44
N GLU A 71 -4.12 -4.72 6.67
CA GLU A 71 -2.81 -5.23 7.12
C GLU A 71 -2.80 -5.67 8.59
N GLU A 72 -3.50 -4.95 9.48
CA GLU A 72 -3.70 -5.35 10.88
C GLU A 72 -4.48 -6.68 10.99
N GLU A 73 -5.51 -6.88 10.17
CA GLU A 73 -6.26 -8.14 10.10
C GLU A 73 -5.42 -9.29 9.55
N ARG A 74 -4.57 -9.03 8.56
CA ARG A 74 -3.59 -10.01 8.05
C ARG A 74 -2.55 -10.40 9.10
N ARG A 75 -2.02 -9.43 9.86
CA ARG A 75 -1.09 -9.71 10.96
C ARG A 75 -1.76 -10.45 12.12
N ALA A 76 -3.01 -10.12 12.43
CA ALA A 76 -3.78 -10.83 13.46
C ALA A 76 -4.07 -12.28 13.04
N SER A 77 -4.34 -12.53 11.75
CA SER A 77 -4.53 -13.88 11.22
C SER A 77 -3.22 -14.67 11.08
N GLU A 78 -2.08 -14.03 10.79
CA GLU A 78 -0.75 -14.67 10.84
C GLU A 78 -0.32 -15.01 12.28
N ALA A 79 -0.56 -14.11 13.24
CA ALA A 79 -0.27 -14.37 14.65
C ALA A 79 -1.12 -15.50 15.26
N ALA A 80 -2.35 -15.69 14.74
CA ALA A 80 -3.22 -16.80 15.11
C ALA A 80 -2.95 -18.08 14.29
N GLY A 81 -2.45 -17.96 13.06
CA GLY A 81 -2.19 -19.07 12.13
C GLY A 81 -0.82 -19.74 12.27
N GLY A 82 0.12 -19.13 12.97
CA GLY A 82 1.50 -19.62 13.14
C GLY A 82 1.69 -20.86 14.03
N GLN A 83 0.64 -21.59 14.40
CA GLN A 83 0.74 -22.79 15.24
C GLN A 83 0.07 -24.03 14.64
N HIS A 84 -0.02 -24.16 13.31
CA HIS A 84 -0.46 -25.40 12.68
C HIS A 84 0.28 -25.64 11.35
N SER A 85 1.59 -25.94 11.41
CA SER A 85 2.30 -26.50 10.24
C SER A 85 3.54 -27.36 10.54
N GLU A 86 3.78 -27.77 11.78
CA GLU A 86 4.92 -28.68 12.08
C GLU A 86 4.50 -30.03 12.67
N ALA A 87 3.21 -30.29 12.91
CA ALA A 87 2.75 -31.53 13.56
C ALA A 87 2.24 -32.63 12.60
N ASP A 88 1.94 -32.32 11.34
CA ASP A 88 1.30 -33.29 10.43
C ASP A 88 2.26 -34.03 9.48
N GLU A 89 3.54 -33.64 9.42
CA GLU A 89 4.51 -34.27 8.49
C GLU A 89 5.21 -35.52 9.06
N GLN A 90 5.05 -35.81 10.36
CA GLN A 90 5.63 -37.02 10.99
C GLN A 90 4.68 -38.22 11.05
N ARG A 91 3.41 -38.07 10.67
CA ARG A 91 2.42 -39.17 10.73
C ARG A 91 2.33 -39.99 9.44
N ASN A 92 3.06 -39.61 8.38
CA ASN A 92 2.98 -40.27 7.07
C ASN A 92 4.32 -40.90 6.61
N GLY A 93 5.21 -41.23 7.55
CA GLY A 93 6.57 -41.66 7.23
C GLY A 93 7.01 -43.03 7.75
N ASP A 94 6.17 -43.80 8.45
CA ASP A 94 6.63 -45.08 9.00
C ASP A 94 5.50 -46.12 9.08
N GLY A 95 5.19 -46.72 7.92
CA GLY A 95 4.09 -47.68 7.83
C GLY A 95 4.13 -48.52 6.57
N THR A 96 5.31 -48.83 6.01
CA THR A 96 5.42 -49.79 4.90
C THR A 96 6.85 -50.33 4.77
N ASP A 97 7.28 -51.14 5.75
CA ASP A 97 8.41 -52.08 5.52
C ASP A 97 8.07 -53.49 6.03
N ALA A 98 6.83 -53.91 5.74
CA ALA A 98 6.29 -55.22 6.08
C ALA A 98 6.57 -56.29 5.01
N ASP A 99 7.46 -56.05 4.03
CA ASP A 99 7.55 -56.91 2.83
C ASP A 99 8.95 -57.36 2.42
N ARG A 100 9.80 -57.74 3.39
CA ARG A 100 10.96 -58.60 3.12
C ARG A 100 11.12 -59.72 4.14
N ARG A 101 10.17 -60.65 4.13
CA ARG A 101 10.46 -62.08 4.35
C ARG A 101 10.47 -62.78 3.00
N SER A 102 11.64 -63.25 2.57
CA SER A 102 11.97 -64.32 1.61
C SER A 102 13.43 -64.02 1.21
N ASP A 103 14.46 -64.68 1.75
CA ASP A 103 14.77 -66.08 1.46
C ASP A 103 15.56 -66.77 2.58
N PRO A 104 15.28 -68.05 2.86
CA PRO A 104 16.16 -68.95 3.61
C PRO A 104 17.13 -69.70 2.67
N SER A 105 18.22 -70.24 3.22
CA SER A 105 19.20 -71.17 2.62
C SER A 105 20.16 -70.54 1.57
N SER A 106 21.48 -70.75 1.58
CA SER A 106 22.34 -71.83 2.09
C SER A 106 23.70 -71.30 2.55
#